data_AF-A0A4S4C4P8-F1
#
_entry.id   AF-A0A4S4C4P8-F1
#
_cell.length_a   1.000
_cell.length_b   1.000
_cell.length_c   1.000
_cell.angle_alpha   90.00
_cell.angle_beta   90.00
_cell.angle_gamma   90.00
#
_symmetry.space_group_name_H-M   'P 1'
#
loop_
_entity.id
_entity.type
_entity.pdbx_description
1 polymer ?
#
loop_
_entity_poly.entity_id
_entity_poly.type
_entity_poly.pdbx_seq_one_letter_code
_entity_poly.pdbx_strand_id
1 'polypeptide(L)'
;MLSNKSLFEEVGKIQLLSAIKKFNPNLRTAYVLNWIPEQEEDIYTILIDGELVLRVEITRHDAQSEPLVSSQPINEYKKGLSKMNQIKLAVALDLVKGDLQKYGVVKKSAV
;
A
#
# COMPACT_ATOMS: atom_id res chain seq x y z
N MET A 1 29.03 -11.56 14.52
CA MET A 1 28.22 -11.30 13.32
C MET A 1 26.81 -10.98 13.78
N LEU A 2 26.45 -9.70 13.83
CA LEU A 2 25.07 -9.27 14.09
C LEU A 2 24.33 -9.32 12.74
N SER A 3 23.36 -10.21 12.61
CA SER A 3 22.39 -10.18 11.50
C SER A 3 21.87 -8.75 11.38
N ASN A 4 22.05 -8.13 10.22
CA ASN A 4 21.86 -6.70 10.02
C ASN A 4 20.37 -6.39 10.13
N LYS A 5 19.91 -5.93 11.30
CA LYS A 5 18.52 -5.50 11.52
C LYS A 5 18.09 -4.44 10.49
N SER A 6 19.03 -3.66 9.97
CA SER A 6 18.82 -2.71 8.87
C SER A 6 18.26 -3.33 7.59
N LEU A 7 18.44 -4.64 7.36
CA LEU A 7 17.89 -5.36 6.21
C LEU A 7 16.38 -5.58 6.35
N PHE A 8 15.86 -5.50 7.58
CA PHE A 8 14.45 -5.66 7.93
C PHE A 8 13.80 -4.36 8.43
N GLU A 9 14.60 -3.40 8.91
CA GLU A 9 14.23 -2.07 9.42
C GLU A 9 14.58 -0.98 8.39
N GLU A 10 14.21 -1.17 7.12
CA GLU A 10 14.41 -0.14 6.10
C GLU A 10 13.56 1.09 6.43
N VAL A 11 14.21 2.24 6.63
CA VAL A 11 13.58 3.54 6.91
C VAL A 11 12.42 3.83 5.96
N GLY A 12 12.56 3.47 4.68
CA GLY A 12 11.51 3.62 3.68
C GLY A 12 10.23 2.82 3.98
N LYS A 13 10.32 1.64 4.60
CA LYS A 13 9.14 0.86 5.01
C LYS A 13 8.39 1.52 6.16
N ILE A 14 9.12 2.11 7.12
CA ILE A 14 8.53 2.85 8.24
C ILE A 14 7.82 4.11 7.72
N GLN A 15 8.47 4.85 6.82
CA GLN A 15 7.88 6.03 6.18
C GLN A 15 6.65 5.66 5.34
N LEU A 16 6.70 4.56 4.58
CA LEU A 16 5.57 4.07 3.79
C LEU A 16 4.36 3.76 4.69
N LEU A 17 4.59 2.97 5.75
CA LEU A 17 3.53 2.62 6.70
C LEU A 17 2.95 3.87 7.38
N SER A 18 3.81 4.81 7.74
CA SER A 18 3.40 6.08 8.36
C SER A 18 2.57 6.94 7.40
N ALA A 19 2.98 7.05 6.14
CA ALA A 19 2.25 7.78 5.10
C ALA A 19 0.86 7.17 4.87
N ILE A 20 0.79 5.83 4.74
CA ILE A 20 -0.48 5.11 4.57
C ILE A 20 -1.40 5.32 5.77
N LYS A 21 -0.89 5.23 7.01
CA LYS A 21 -1.68 5.45 8.23
C LYS A 21 -2.12 6.89 8.41
N LYS A 22 -1.27 7.87 8.05
CA LYS A 22 -1.62 9.31 8.06
C LYS A 22 -2.73 9.59 7.05
N PHE A 23 -2.70 8.92 5.88
CA PHE A 23 -3.74 9.04 4.87
C PHE A 23 -5.08 8.44 5.29
N ASN A 24 -5.08 7.21 5.82
CA ASN A 24 -6.30 6.57 6.32
C ASN A 24 -6.02 5.77 7.60
N PRO A 25 -6.25 6.37 8.78
CA PRO A 25 -6.01 5.70 10.07
C PRO A 25 -6.86 4.44 10.28
N ASN A 26 -8.01 4.35 9.59
CA ASN A 26 -8.99 3.27 9.74
C ASN A 26 -8.94 2.25 8.60
N LEU A 27 -7.87 2.25 7.79
CA LEU A 27 -7.73 1.26 6.72
C LEU A 27 -7.77 -0.17 7.30
N ARG A 28 -8.40 -1.08 6.56
CA ARG A 28 -8.51 -2.49 6.96
C ARG A 28 -7.50 -3.36 6.23
N THR A 29 -7.23 -3.04 4.97
CA THR A 29 -6.33 -3.79 4.09
C THR A 29 -5.52 -2.83 3.21
N ALA A 30 -4.26 -3.21 2.94
CA ALA A 30 -3.39 -2.50 2.02
C ALA A 30 -2.52 -3.50 1.25
N TYR A 31 -2.52 -3.42 -0.08
CA TYR A 31 -1.71 -4.30 -0.94
C TYR A 31 -0.88 -3.50 -1.92
N VAL A 32 0.42 -3.76 -1.98
CA VAL A 32 1.32 -3.15 -2.99
C VAL A 32 1.03 -3.79 -4.35
N LEU A 33 0.49 -2.99 -5.27
CA LEU A 33 0.26 -3.39 -6.67
C LEU A 33 1.53 -3.27 -7.51
N ASN A 34 2.34 -2.26 -7.22
CA ASN A 34 3.59 -2.02 -7.91
C ASN A 34 4.58 -1.26 -7.01
N TRP A 35 5.86 -1.50 -7.26
CA TRP A 35 6.96 -0.75 -6.67
C TRP A 35 7.97 -0.46 -7.78
N ILE A 36 8.29 0.82 -7.97
CA ILE A 36 9.29 1.27 -8.93
C ILE A 36 10.44 1.91 -8.13
N PRO A 37 11.63 1.29 -8.12
CA PRO A 37 12.82 1.92 -7.60
C PRO A 37 13.36 2.92 -8.63
N GLU A 38 13.20 4.21 -8.37
CA GLU A 38 13.79 5.29 -9.17
C GLU A 38 15.18 5.68 -8.59
N GLN A 39 15.96 6.49 -9.32
CA GLN A 39 17.34 6.82 -8.94
C GLN A 39 17.48 7.34 -7.50
N GLU A 40 16.51 8.13 -7.02
CA GLU A 40 16.53 8.73 -5.68
C GLU A 40 15.25 8.48 -4.87
N GLU A 41 14.27 7.82 -5.47
CA GLU A 41 12.94 7.65 -4.90
C GLU A 41 12.45 6.20 -5.00
N ASP A 42 11.59 5.81 -4.08
CA ASP A 42 10.77 4.61 -4.17
C ASP A 42 9.31 4.99 -4.39
N ILE A 43 8.76 4.59 -5.53
CA ILE A 43 7.38 4.88 -5.92
C ILE A 43 6.54 3.63 -5.71
N TYR A 44 5.67 3.66 -4.71
CA TYR A 44 4.71 2.60 -4.40
C TYR A 44 3.34 2.91 -4.96
N THR A 45 2.70 1.91 -5.56
CA THR A 45 1.26 1.94 -5.90
C THR A 45 0.55 0.92 -5.05
N ILE A 46 -0.43 1.34 -4.26
CA ILE A 46 -1.04 0.54 -3.19
C ILE A 46 -2.55 0.57 -3.32
N LEU A 47 -3.19 -0.60 -3.28
CA LEU A 47 -4.64 -0.75 -3.16
C LEU A 47 -5.04 -0.68 -1.68
N ILE A 48 -5.96 0.22 -1.35
CA ILE A 48 -6.52 0.40 -0.01
C ILE A 48 -7.97 -0.04 -0.01
N ASP A 49 -8.31 -1.00 0.84
CA ASP A 49 -9.68 -1.51 1.09
C ASP A 49 -10.46 -1.96 -0.16
N GLY A 50 -9.79 -2.14 -1.30
CA GLY A 50 -10.42 -2.48 -2.58
C GLY A 50 -11.08 -1.31 -3.31
N GLU A 51 -10.98 -0.09 -2.79
CA GLU A 51 -11.73 1.08 -3.28
C GLU A 51 -10.83 2.20 -3.80
N LEU A 52 -9.68 2.41 -3.17
CA LEU A 52 -8.76 3.51 -3.46
C LEU A 52 -7.39 2.97 -3.86
N VAL A 53 -6.73 3.66 -4.79
CA VAL A 53 -5.33 3.42 -5.12
C VAL A 53 -4.52 4.61 -4.67
N LEU A 54 -3.57 4.36 -3.79
CA LEU A 54 -2.60 5.31 -3.27
C LEU A 54 -1.30 5.19 -4.03
N ARG A 55 -0.73 6.33 -4.44
CA ARG A 55 0.64 6.43 -4.95
C ARG A 55 1.46 7.20 -3.94
N VAL A 56 2.51 6.55 -3.43
CA VAL A 56 3.41 7.09 -2.41
C VAL A 56 4.81 7.15 -2.97
N GLU A 57 5.41 8.33 -2.96
CA GLU A 57 6.80 8.54 -3.35
C GLU A 57 7.63 8.83 -2.10
N ILE A 58 8.74 8.11 -1.96
CA ILE A 58 9.61 8.21 -0.79
C ILE A 58 11.03 8.49 -1.25
N THR A 59 11.61 9.61 -0.83
CA THR A 59 13.02 9.92 -1.09
C THR A 59 13.93 9.00 -0.27
N ARG A 60 14.93 8.39 -0.90
CA ARG A 60 15.86 7.46 -0.23
C ARG A 60 16.92 8.16 0.62
N HIS A 61 17.29 9.37 0.25
CA HIS A 61 18.44 10.08 0.82
C HIS A 61 18.08 11.04 1.95
N ASP A 62 16.80 11.36 2.12
CA ASP A 62 16.32 12.25 3.17
C ASP A 62 15.22 11.60 4.01
N ALA A 63 15.63 11.04 5.14
CA ALA A 63 14.72 10.42 6.10
C ALA A 63 13.74 11.42 6.77
N GLN A 64 14.01 12.73 6.67
CA GLN A 64 13.14 13.79 7.20
C GLN A 64 12.19 14.35 6.13
N SER A 65 12.40 14.02 4.86
CA SER A 65 11.47 14.41 3.80
C SER A 65 10.13 13.71 3.99
N GLU A 66 9.04 14.48 3.94
CA GLU A 66 7.69 13.89 3.98
C GLU A 66 7.41 13.18 2.65
N PRO A 67 6.91 11.93 2.67
CA PRO A 67 6.51 11.23 1.46
C PRO A 67 5.42 11.99 0.69
N LEU A 68 5.54 12.04 -0.64
CA LEU A 68 4.47 12.57 -1.48
C LEU A 68 3.38 11.52 -1.63
N VAL A 69 2.15 11.89 -1.29
CA VAL A 69 1.00 10.98 -1.31
C VAL A 69 -0.08 11.53 -2.23
N SER A 70 -0.49 10.73 -3.20
CA SER A 70 -1.63 11.02 -4.08
C SER A 70 -2.57 9.82 -4.13
N SER A 71 -3.87 10.07 -4.27
CA SER A 71 -4.88 9.01 -4.30
C SER A 71 -5.81 9.16 -5.49
N GLN A 72 -6.34 8.05 -5.96
CA GLN A 72 -7.37 8.02 -6.98
C GLN A 72 -8.36 6.86 -6.73
N PRO A 73 -9.65 7.00 -7.08
CA PRO A 73 -10.60 5.90 -7.05
C PRO A 73 -10.17 4.76 -7.95
N ILE A 74 -10.47 3.52 -7.56
CA ILE A 74 -10.14 2.34 -8.36
C ILE A 74 -10.72 2.38 -9.78
N ASN A 75 -11.89 3.02 -9.95
CA ASN A 75 -12.54 3.17 -11.26
C ASN A 75 -11.77 4.10 -12.19
N GLU A 76 -11.06 5.09 -11.64
CA GLU A 76 -10.18 5.96 -12.41
C GLU A 76 -8.87 5.26 -12.70
N TYR A 77 -8.27 4.59 -11.70
CA TYR A 77 -7.06 3.80 -11.86
C TYR A 77 -7.21 2.74 -12.97
N LYS A 78 -8.39 2.12 -13.06
CA LYS A 78 -8.75 1.13 -14.09
C LYS A 78 -8.54 1.61 -15.53
N LYS A 79 -8.63 2.92 -15.78
CA LYS A 79 -8.54 3.51 -17.12
C LYS A 79 -7.08 3.49 -17.59
N GLY A 80 -6.81 2.74 -18.66
CA GLY A 80 -5.47 2.71 -19.28
C GLY A 80 -4.47 1.74 -18.66
N LEU A 81 -4.87 0.87 -17.72
CA LEU A 81 -3.97 -0.19 -17.22
C LEU A 81 -3.61 -1.19 -18.33
N SER A 82 -2.35 -1.58 -18.34
CA SER A 82 -1.87 -2.75 -19.10
C SER A 82 -2.57 -4.03 -18.64
N LYS A 83 -2.65 -5.04 -19.52
CA LYS A 83 -3.22 -6.36 -19.19
C LYS A 83 -2.58 -6.98 -17.94
N MET A 84 -1.26 -6.86 -17.80
CA MET A 84 -0.53 -7.38 -16.64
C MET A 84 -0.98 -6.70 -15.35
N ASN A 85 -1.11 -5.37 -15.35
CA ASN A 85 -1.52 -4.65 -14.15
C ASN A 85 -3.02 -4.83 -13.84
N GLN A 86 -3.86 -5.08 -14.87
CA GLN A 86 -5.25 -5.49 -14.65
C GLN A 86 -5.33 -6.84 -13.91
N ILE A 87 -4.48 -7.80 -14.26
CA ILE A 87 -4.40 -9.09 -13.56
C ILE A 87 -3.94 -8.89 -12.12
N LYS A 88 -2.87 -8.12 -11.89
CA LYS A 88 -2.41 -7.80 -10.52
C LYS A 88 -3.52 -7.16 -9.68
N LEU A 89 -4.26 -6.21 -10.26
CA LEU A 89 -5.38 -5.55 -9.60
C LEU A 89 -6.52 -6.55 -9.28
N ALA A 90 -6.85 -7.44 -10.21
CA ALA A 90 -7.88 -8.46 -9.99
C ALA A 90 -7.51 -9.42 -8.86
N VAL A 91 -6.25 -9.88 -8.83
CA VAL A 91 -5.74 -10.74 -7.75
C VAL A 91 -5.77 -9.99 -6.41
N ALA A 92 -5.29 -8.75 -6.37
CA ALA A 92 -5.31 -7.95 -5.15
C ALA A 92 -6.75 -7.72 -4.62
N LEU A 93 -7.71 -7.47 -5.52
CA LEU A 93 -9.12 -7.35 -5.13
C LEU A 93 -9.71 -8.64 -4.56
N ASP A 94 -9.30 -9.79 -5.08
CA ASP A 94 -9.73 -11.09 -4.54
C ASP A 94 -9.17 -11.31 -3.13
N LEU A 95 -7.89 -10.97 -2.91
CA LEU A 95 -7.26 -11.00 -1.59
C LEU A 95 -7.96 -10.07 -0.60
N VAL A 96 -8.26 -8.82 -1.00
CA VAL A 96 -9.04 -7.87 -0.18
C VAL A 96 -10.35 -8.51 0.27
N LYS A 97 -11.10 -9.13 -0.64
CA LYS A 97 -12.39 -9.77 -0.29
C LYS A 97 -12.19 -10.90 0.72
N GLY A 98 -11.17 -11.74 0.52
CA GLY A 98 -10.84 -12.82 1.44
C GLY A 98 -10.48 -12.32 2.84
N ASP A 99 -9.62 -11.30 2.92
CA ASP A 99 -9.19 -10.73 4.19
C ASP A 99 -10.29 -9.94 4.89
N LEU A 100 -11.10 -9.17 4.16
CA LEU A 100 -12.26 -8.49 4.75
C LEU A 100 -13.31 -9.48 5.28
N GLN A 101 -13.47 -10.65 4.65
CA GLN A 101 -14.33 -11.72 5.18
C GLN A 101 -13.70 -12.38 6.40
N LYS A 102 -12.40 -12.67 6.37
CA LYS A 102 -11.69 -13.34 7.47
C LYS A 102 -11.58 -12.47 8.72
N TYR A 103 -11.30 -11.19 8.56
CA TYR A 103 -11.06 -10.25 9.67
C TYR A 103 -12.27 -9.34 9.97
N GLY A 104 -13.29 -9.29 9.10
CA GLY A 104 -14.54 -8.56 9.31
C GLY A 104 -15.57 -9.27 10.19
N VAL A 105 -15.38 -10.55 10.51
CA VAL A 105 -16.30 -11.33 11.38
C VAL A 105 -16.13 -11.00 12.88
N VAL A 106 -15.15 -10.17 13.26
CA VAL A 106 -14.88 -9.82 14.68
C VAL A 106 -15.88 -8.80 15.28
N LYS A 107 -16.98 -8.47 14.59
CA LYS A 107 -18.13 -7.76 15.21
C LYS A 107 -19.46 -8.49 15.02
N LYS A 108 -19.56 -9.67 15.64
CA LYS A 108 -20.81 -10.15 16.24
C LYS A 108 -20.53 -10.61 17.67
N SER A 109 -20.36 -9.66 18.61
CA SER A 109 -20.90 -9.86 19.96
C SER A 109 -22.42 -9.79 19.79
N ALA A 110 -23.21 -10.87 19.87
CA ALA A 110 -23.36 -11.83 20.95
C ALA A 110 -23.67 -11.12 22.29
N VAL A 111 -24.95 -11.28 22.67
CA VAL A 111 -25.68 -10.81 23.85
C VAL A 111 -26.26 -9.40 23.75
#